data_AF-E9J8E4-F1
#
_entry.id   AF-E9J8E4-F1
#
_cell.length_a   1.000
_cell.length_b   1.000
_cell.length_c   1.000
_cell.angle_alpha   90.00
_cell.angle_beta   90.00
_cell.angle_gamma   90.00
#
_symmetry.space_group_name_H-M   'P 1'
#
loop_
_entity.id
_entity.type
_entity.pdbx_description
1 polymer ?
#
loop_
_entity_poly.entity_id
_entity_poly.type
_entity_poly.pdbx_seq_one_letter_code
_entity_poly.pdbx_strand_id
1 'polypeptide(L)'
;IIILYNYDINLHIRNNILKIQSLIHNQFSSSRFANLFRYAWYKNVYIKMKPPKCETPANFCFKNCNPICNSCHDIAVFKCA
;
A
#
# COMPACT_ATOMS: atom_id res chain seq x y z
N ILE A 1 -0.19 -1.63 -16.78
CA ILE A 1 -0.79 -2.98 -16.78
C ILE A 1 0.23 -3.90 -16.13
N ILE A 2 -0.09 -4.47 -14.97
CA ILE A 2 0.80 -5.38 -14.21
C ILE A 2 0.61 -6.77 -14.80
N ILE A 3 1.69 -7.42 -15.23
CA ILE A 3 1.63 -8.79 -15.75
C ILE A 3 2.57 -9.68 -14.94
N LEU A 4 1.98 -10.54 -14.12
CA LEU A 4 2.66 -11.47 -13.22
C LEU A 4 2.91 -12.81 -13.94
N TYR A 5 3.62 -12.77 -15.07
CA TYR A 5 3.76 -13.91 -15.99
C TYR A 5 4.34 -15.20 -15.36
N ASN A 6 5.08 -15.10 -14.24
CA ASN A 6 5.81 -16.23 -13.66
C ASN A 6 5.19 -16.78 -12.35
N TYR A 7 4.05 -16.26 -11.91
CA TYR A 7 3.36 -16.78 -10.73
C TYR A 7 2.03 -17.41 -11.15
N ASP A 8 1.77 -18.62 -10.67
CA ASP A 8 0.44 -19.24 -10.77
C ASP A 8 -0.51 -18.52 -9.79
N ILE A 9 -1.01 -17.35 -10.21
CA ILE A 9 -1.84 -16.50 -9.38
C ILE A 9 -3.28 -17.01 -9.42
N ASN A 10 -3.52 -18.03 -8.64
CA ASN A 10 -4.85 -18.50 -8.32
C ASN A 10 -5.50 -17.53 -7.31
N LEU A 11 -6.03 -16.41 -7.81
CA LEU A 11 -6.70 -15.38 -6.98
C LEU A 11 -7.90 -15.93 -6.21
N HIS A 12 -8.53 -17.01 -6.68
CA HIS A 12 -9.68 -17.64 -6.04
C HIS A 12 -9.28 -18.53 -4.84
N ILE A 13 -8.00 -18.90 -4.70
CA ILE A 13 -7.55 -19.68 -3.55
C ILE A 13 -7.55 -18.78 -2.31
N ARG A 14 -8.24 -19.22 -1.26
CA ARG A 14 -8.38 -18.50 0.02
C ARG A 14 -7.05 -17.95 0.54
N ASN A 15 -5.98 -18.75 0.52
CA ASN A 15 -4.66 -18.34 1.02
C ASN A 15 -4.07 -17.15 0.23
N ASN A 16 -4.31 -17.06 -1.08
CA ASN A 16 -3.81 -15.95 -1.89
C ASN A 16 -4.59 -14.66 -1.60
N ILE A 17 -5.91 -14.77 -1.41
CA ILE A 17 -6.74 -13.63 -0.97
C ILE A 17 -6.26 -13.13 0.39
N LEU A 18 -6.03 -14.04 1.34
CA LEU A 18 -5.54 -13.68 2.68
C LEU A 18 -4.17 -12.99 2.62
N LYS A 19 -3.26 -13.46 1.77
CA LYS A 19 -1.96 -12.82 1.56
C LYS A 19 -2.10 -11.40 1.02
N ILE A 20 -2.96 -11.19 0.01
CA ILE A 20 -3.22 -9.86 -0.57
C ILE A 20 -3.84 -8.93 0.49
N GLN A 21 -4.85 -9.40 1.22
CA GLN A 21 -5.48 -8.64 2.30
C GLN A 21 -4.48 -8.26 3.40
N SER A 22 -3.64 -9.21 3.82
CA SER A 22 -2.59 -8.97 4.82
C SER A 22 -1.57 -7.94 4.33
N LEU A 23 -1.12 -8.04 3.07
CA LEU A 23 -0.20 -7.06 2.47
C LEU A 23 -0.81 -5.65 2.44
N ILE A 24 -2.06 -5.52 1.97
CA ILE A 24 -2.77 -4.24 1.92
C ILE A 24 -2.96 -3.69 3.34
N HIS A 25 -3.40 -4.52 4.27
CA HIS A 25 -3.61 -4.12 5.66
C HIS A 25 -2.31 -3.62 6.29
N ASN A 26 -1.22 -4.37 6.19
CA ASN A 26 0.07 -3.98 6.76
C ASN A 26 0.61 -2.69 6.11
N GLN A 27 0.45 -2.55 4.79
CA GLN A 27 0.86 -1.35 4.07
C GLN A 27 0.12 -0.11 4.59
N PHE A 28 -1.21 -0.17 4.69
CA PHE A 28 -2.03 0.99 5.03
C PHE A 28 -2.17 1.25 6.53
N SER A 29 -1.91 0.25 7.37
CA SER A 29 -1.80 0.42 8.82
C SER A 29 -0.50 1.13 9.25
N SER A 30 0.46 1.32 8.33
CA SER A 30 1.67 2.11 8.60
C SER A 30 1.32 3.55 9.01
N SER A 31 2.05 4.08 10.00
CA SER A 31 1.88 5.45 10.50
C SER A 31 2.03 6.50 9.39
N ARG A 32 2.77 6.17 8.33
CA ARG A 32 2.95 6.97 7.12
C ARG A 32 1.61 7.39 6.49
N PHE A 33 0.62 6.50 6.48
CA PHE A 33 -0.69 6.76 5.87
C PHE A 33 -1.77 7.17 6.87
N ALA A 34 -1.45 7.30 8.17
CA ALA A 34 -2.43 7.72 9.18
C ALA A 34 -3.10 9.06 8.80
N ASN A 35 -2.32 10.02 8.28
CA ASN A 35 -2.84 11.32 7.86
C ASN A 35 -3.75 11.25 6.61
N LEU A 36 -3.61 10.21 5.76
CA LEU A 36 -4.52 9.96 4.64
C LEU A 36 -5.93 9.67 5.17
N PHE A 37 -6.05 8.80 6.16
CA PHE A 37 -7.33 8.47 6.79
C PHE A 37 -7.90 9.65 7.58
N ARG A 38 -7.06 10.38 8.33
CA ARG A 38 -7.49 11.61 9.00
C ARG A 38 -8.01 12.64 8.01
N TYR A 39 -7.41 12.74 6.83
CA TYR A 39 -7.88 13.66 5.79
C TYR A 39 -9.26 13.23 5.25
N ALA A 40 -9.49 11.93 5.06
CA ALA A 40 -10.81 11.42 4.71
C ALA A 40 -11.84 11.75 5.80
N TRP A 41 -11.50 11.62 7.07
CA TRP A 41 -12.37 12.00 8.18
C TRP A 41 -12.68 13.50 8.19
N TYR A 42 -11.68 14.35 7.92
CA TYR A 42 -11.87 15.79 7.79
C TYR A 42 -12.83 16.13 6.66
N LYS A 43 -12.69 15.47 5.50
CA LYS A 43 -13.58 15.66 4.34
C LYS A 43 -15.03 15.25 4.61
N ASN A 44 -15.23 14.26 5.48
CA ASN A 44 -16.55 13.84 5.93
C ASN A 44 -17.01 14.56 7.21
N VAL A 45 -16.32 15.64 7.63
CA VAL A 45 -16.68 16.48 8.78
C VAL A 45 -16.65 15.75 10.13
N TYR A 46 -16.08 14.54 10.20
CA TYR A 46 -15.88 13.80 11.47
C TYR A 46 -14.83 14.48 12.37
N ILE A 47 -13.89 15.23 11.79
CA ILE A 47 -12.94 16.06 12.52
C ILE A 47 -12.96 17.49 11.98
N LYS A 48 -12.83 18.47 12.88
CA LYS A 48 -12.90 19.90 12.54
C LYS A 48 -11.57 20.45 12.01
N MET A 49 -10.45 19.94 12.52
CA MET A 49 -9.12 20.43 12.15
C MET A 49 -8.58 19.69 10.94
N LYS A 50 -8.11 20.45 9.95
CA LYS A 50 -7.46 19.88 8.77
C LYS A 50 -6.13 19.22 9.16
N PRO A 51 -5.91 17.93 8.85
CA PRO A 51 -4.64 17.28 9.14
C PRO A 51 -3.50 17.81 8.24
N PRO A 52 -2.24 17.59 8.63
CA PRO A 52 -1.08 17.91 7.80
C PRO A 52 -1.16 17.25 6.42
N LYS A 53 -0.45 17.82 5.44
CA LYS A 53 -0.28 17.17 4.12
C LYS A 53 0.34 15.79 4.32
N CYS A 54 -0.21 14.80 3.64
CA CYS A 54 0.31 13.44 3.60
C CYS A 54 0.71 13.06 2.17
N GLU A 55 1.68 12.16 2.06
CA GLU A 55 2.04 11.56 0.78
C GLU A 55 0.98 10.54 0.36
N THR A 56 0.65 10.50 -0.93
CA THR A 56 -0.29 9.50 -1.44
C THR A 56 0.40 8.15 -1.57
N PRO A 57 -0.34 7.03 -1.43
CA PRO A 57 0.21 5.70 -1.66
C PRO A 57 0.78 5.55 -3.07
N ALA A 58 0.16 6.19 -4.06
CA ALA A 58 0.67 6.24 -5.43
C ALA A 58 2.08 6.86 -5.50
N ASN A 59 2.27 8.00 -4.83
CA ASN A 59 3.56 8.68 -4.83
C ASN A 59 4.60 7.93 -4.00
N PHE A 60 4.25 7.45 -2.81
CA PHE A 60 5.23 6.77 -1.96
C PHE A 60 5.59 5.38 -2.51
N CYS A 61 4.60 4.53 -2.80
CA CYS A 61 4.83 3.13 -3.09
C CYS A 61 5.44 2.91 -4.49
N PHE A 62 5.09 3.73 -5.48
CA PHE A 62 5.49 3.47 -6.87
C PHE A 62 6.59 4.42 -7.38
N LYS A 63 6.72 5.62 -6.81
CA LYS A 63 7.73 6.58 -7.29
C LYS A 63 9.12 6.13 -6.85
N ASN A 64 10.04 6.07 -7.81
CA ASN A 64 11.44 5.67 -7.60
C ASN A 64 11.56 4.29 -6.91
N CYS A 65 10.65 3.36 -7.18
CA CYS A 65 10.76 1.99 -6.66
C CYS A 65 11.91 1.27 -7.35
N ASN A 66 12.89 0.82 -6.57
CA ASN A 66 13.93 -0.05 -7.08
C ASN A 66 13.28 -1.36 -7.56
N PRO A 67 13.79 -1.99 -8.62
CA PRO A 67 13.26 -3.25 -9.12
C PRO A 67 13.52 -4.42 -8.15
N ILE A 68 14.43 -4.25 -7.20
CA ILE A 68 14.82 -5.25 -6.21
C ILE A 68 14.60 -4.67 -4.81
N CYS A 69 14.00 -5.46 -3.92
CA CYS A 69 13.77 -5.08 -2.54
C CYS A 69 15.06 -5.25 -1.71
N ASN A 70 15.44 -4.22 -0.98
CA ASN A 70 16.65 -4.28 -0.13
C ASN A 70 16.51 -5.23 1.08
N SER A 71 15.28 -5.58 1.47
CA SER A 71 15.03 -6.43 2.65
C SER A 71 14.92 -7.91 2.31
N CYS A 72 14.19 -8.26 1.24
CA CYS A 72 14.00 -9.66 0.83
C CYS A 72 14.81 -10.07 -0.38
N HIS A 73 15.50 -9.15 -1.07
CA HIS A 73 16.28 -9.40 -2.29
C HIS A 73 15.48 -9.96 -3.47
N ASP A 74 14.15 -9.95 -3.38
CA ASP A 74 13.22 -10.32 -4.45
C ASP A 74 12.83 -9.11 -5.32
N ILE A 75 12.16 -9.41 -6.43
CA ILE A 75 11.56 -8.39 -7.32
C ILE A 75 10.56 -7.55 -6.52
N ALA A 76 10.83 -6.25 -6.42
CA ALA A 76 9.96 -5.30 -5.75
C ALA A 76 8.96 -4.72 -6.74
N VAL A 77 7.67 -4.90 -6.46
CA VAL A 77 6.58 -4.33 -7.27
C VAL A 77 6.22 -2.92 -6.79
N PHE A 78 6.36 -2.68 -5.48
CA PHE A 78 6.16 -1.37 -4.85
C PHE A 78 6.91 -1.30 -3.51
N LYS A 79 7.17 -0.09 -3.03
CA LYS A 79 7.86 0.15 -1.75
C LYS A 79 6.95 -0.13 -0.56
N CYS A 80 7.47 -0.89 0.40
CA CYS A 80 6.86 -1.07 1.72
C CYS A 80 6.94 0.24 2.53
N ALA A 81 5.89 0.55 3.31
CA ALA A 81 5.74 1.81 4.05
C ALA A 81 6.33 1.83 5.46
#